data_AF-K1UR74-F1
#
_entry.id   AF-K1UR74-F1
#
_cell.length_a   1.000
_cell.length_b   1.000
_cell.length_c   1.000
_cell.angle_alpha   90.00
_cell.angle_beta   90.00
_cell.angle_gamma   90.00
#
_symmetry.space_group_name_H-M   'P 1'
#
loop_
_entity.id
_entity.type
_entity.pdbx_description
1 polymer ?
#
loop_
_entity_poly.entity_id
_entity_poly.type
_entity_poly.pdbx_seq_one_letter_code
_entity_poly.pdbx_strand_id
1 'polypeptide(L)'
;LFGTNIAESASGYTYNPEMLKDNQPDLIFVSDTIGKDMLTTNENYSGLKAVKDGKITVVKNKYFERPSGRITELLTEIAKAFPAEKPETASSKTESTDNKESNKENSKETENSKPESVSSDVSE
;
A
#
# COMPACT_ATOMS: atom_id res chain seq x y z
N LEU A 1 -5.48 9.17 6.64
CA LEU A 1 -5.90 8.06 5.74
C LEU A 1 -4.74 7.13 5.35
N PHE A 2 -4.57 6.03 6.07
CA PHE A 2 -3.70 4.91 5.69
C PHE A 2 -4.40 3.59 6.05
N GLY A 3 -4.05 2.49 5.38
CA GLY A 3 -4.58 1.16 5.67
C GLY A 3 -3.55 0.09 5.33
N THR A 4 -3.56 -1.02 6.07
CA THR A 4 -2.66 -2.14 5.86
C THR A 4 -3.17 -3.03 4.73
N ASN A 5 -2.31 -3.36 3.76
CA ASN A 5 -2.64 -4.34 2.73
C ASN A 5 -2.47 -5.75 3.32
N ILE A 6 -3.57 -6.48 3.51
CA ILE A 6 -3.53 -7.87 4.03
C ILE A 6 -2.79 -8.87 3.12
N ALA A 7 -2.45 -8.47 1.89
CA ALA A 7 -1.64 -9.22 0.94
C ALA A 7 -0.25 -8.58 0.70
N GLU A 8 0.28 -7.80 1.64
CA GLU A 8 1.59 -7.13 1.50
C GLU A 8 2.77 -8.07 1.24
N SER A 9 2.69 -9.32 1.69
CA SER A 9 3.71 -10.35 1.46
C SER A 9 3.57 -11.07 0.11
N ALA A 10 2.53 -10.78 -0.67
CA ALA A 10 2.29 -11.37 -1.99
C ALA A 10 2.95 -10.57 -3.11
N SER A 11 3.12 -11.21 -4.27
CA SER A 11 3.71 -10.57 -5.46
C SER A 11 2.81 -10.70 -6.69
N GLY A 12 2.83 -9.67 -7.53
CA GLY A 12 1.97 -9.56 -8.70
C GLY A 12 0.47 -9.55 -8.34
N TYR A 13 -0.35 -10.15 -9.20
CA TYR A 13 -1.80 -10.30 -9.00
C TYR A 13 -2.16 -11.68 -8.44
N THR A 14 -1.43 -12.11 -7.42
CA THR A 14 -1.66 -13.40 -6.73
C THR A 14 -1.85 -13.16 -5.23
N TYR A 15 -2.57 -14.07 -4.56
CA TYR A 15 -2.74 -14.05 -3.11
C TYR A 15 -2.98 -15.50 -2.63
N ASN A 16 -2.68 -15.79 -1.36
CA ASN A 16 -3.02 -17.07 -0.75
C ASN A 16 -4.44 -16.98 -0.14
N PRO A 17 -5.42 -17.82 -0.55
CA PRO A 17 -6.77 -17.81 0.03
C PRO A 17 -6.84 -18.08 1.53
N GLU A 18 -5.86 -18.77 2.11
CA GLU A 18 -5.85 -19.04 3.56
C GLU A 18 -5.58 -17.75 4.35
N MET A 19 -4.69 -16.88 3.83
CA MET A 19 -4.40 -15.57 4.42
C MET A 19 -5.63 -14.65 4.49
N LEU A 20 -6.62 -14.82 3.61
CA LEU A 20 -7.88 -14.06 3.69
C LEU A 20 -8.76 -14.55 4.84
N LYS A 21 -8.77 -15.87 5.09
CA LYS A 21 -9.58 -16.49 6.16
C LYS A 21 -9.06 -16.08 7.55
N ASP A 22 -7.75 -16.00 7.71
CA ASP A 22 -7.13 -15.66 8.99
C ASP A 22 -7.12 -14.14 9.26
N ASN A 23 -6.77 -13.32 8.26
CA ASN A 23 -6.61 -11.87 8.46
C ASN A 23 -7.90 -11.04 8.35
N GLN A 24 -8.99 -11.60 7.79
CA GLN A 24 -10.35 -11.01 7.77
C GLN A 24 -10.41 -9.50 7.46
N PRO A 25 -10.33 -9.07 6.18
CA PRO A 25 -10.30 -7.64 5.82
C PRO A 25 -11.52 -6.88 6.36
N ASP A 26 -11.29 -5.65 6.80
CA ASP A 26 -12.33 -4.69 7.19
C ASP A 26 -12.97 -3.97 5.99
N LEU A 27 -12.21 -3.77 4.92
CA LEU A 27 -12.62 -3.11 3.67
C LEU A 27 -12.16 -3.96 2.48
N ILE A 28 -13.00 -4.08 1.45
CA ILE A 28 -12.59 -4.65 0.15
C ILE A 28 -12.83 -3.63 -0.95
N PHE A 29 -11.80 -3.39 -1.77
CA PHE A 29 -11.89 -2.65 -3.01
C PHE A 29 -11.85 -3.65 -4.18
N VAL A 30 -12.85 -3.60 -5.07
CA VAL A 30 -12.98 -4.51 -6.21
C VAL A 30 -13.23 -3.73 -7.49
N SER A 31 -12.65 -4.15 -8.61
CA SER A 31 -12.92 -3.50 -9.90
C SER A 31 -14.37 -3.71 -10.34
N ASP A 32 -14.93 -2.74 -11.07
CA ASP A 32 -16.25 -2.87 -11.72
C ASP A 32 -16.30 -4.00 -12.77
N THR A 33 -15.15 -4.45 -13.27
CA THR A 33 -15.01 -5.63 -14.15
C THR A 33 -15.23 -6.96 -13.45
N ILE A 34 -14.99 -7.05 -12.12
CA ILE A 34 -15.24 -8.25 -11.31
C ILE A 34 -16.55 -8.10 -10.52
N GLY A 35 -16.78 -6.90 -9.99
CA GLY A 35 -17.98 -6.52 -9.25
C GLY A 35 -18.09 -7.15 -7.85
N LYS A 36 -19.12 -6.73 -7.11
CA LYS A 36 -19.43 -7.24 -5.77
C LYS A 36 -19.92 -8.70 -5.78
N ASP A 37 -20.58 -9.12 -6.87
CA ASP A 37 -21.34 -10.37 -6.90
C ASP A 37 -20.41 -11.60 -6.84
N MET A 38 -19.20 -11.47 -7.39
CA MET A 38 -18.14 -12.48 -7.27
C MET A 38 -17.70 -12.69 -5.81
N LEU A 39 -17.69 -11.64 -4.99
CA LEU A 39 -17.32 -11.70 -3.58
C LEU A 39 -18.46 -12.28 -2.70
N THR A 40 -19.72 -11.99 -3.04
CA THR A 40 -20.88 -12.45 -2.25
C THR A 40 -21.32 -13.88 -2.59
N THR A 41 -21.04 -14.38 -3.80
CA THR A 41 -21.47 -15.71 -4.26
C THR A 41 -20.40 -16.80 -4.13
N ASN A 42 -19.12 -16.45 -4.10
CA ASN A 42 -18.02 -17.42 -4.02
C ASN A 42 -17.74 -17.80 -2.54
N GLU A 43 -17.68 -19.10 -2.26
CA GLU A 43 -17.41 -19.66 -0.93
C GLU A 43 -16.10 -19.19 -0.28
N ASN A 44 -15.11 -18.80 -1.08
CA ASN A 44 -13.81 -18.32 -0.59
C ASN A 44 -13.86 -16.88 -0.04
N TYR A 45 -14.87 -16.08 -0.41
CA TYR A 45 -14.97 -14.66 -0.03
C TYR A 45 -16.25 -14.31 0.72
N SER A 46 -17.36 -15.03 0.49
CA SER A 46 -18.65 -14.76 1.14
C SER A 46 -18.60 -14.88 2.67
N GLY A 47 -17.63 -15.65 3.18
CA GLY A 47 -17.33 -15.77 4.60
C GLY A 47 -16.60 -14.57 5.21
N LEU A 48 -16.03 -13.65 4.43
CA LEU A 48 -15.16 -12.58 4.91
C LEU A 48 -15.94 -11.47 5.65
N LYS A 49 -15.30 -10.89 6.66
CA LYS A 49 -15.84 -9.80 7.49
C LYS A 49 -16.33 -8.62 6.65
N ALA A 50 -15.50 -8.04 5.77
CA ALA A 50 -15.92 -6.96 4.88
C ALA A 50 -17.13 -7.31 3.99
N VAL A 51 -17.27 -8.56 3.55
CA VAL A 51 -18.42 -8.99 2.73
C VAL A 51 -19.69 -9.04 3.56
N LYS A 52 -19.63 -9.62 4.77
CA LYS A 52 -20.75 -9.67 5.73
C LYS A 52 -21.15 -8.29 6.27
N ASP A 53 -20.18 -7.42 6.53
CA ASP A 53 -20.36 -6.03 6.97
C ASP A 53 -20.89 -5.12 5.83
N GLY A 54 -20.97 -5.60 4.58
CA GLY A 54 -21.34 -4.79 3.40
C GLY A 54 -20.27 -3.77 2.98
N LYS A 55 -19.05 -3.88 3.48
CA LYS A 55 -17.91 -2.96 3.26
C LYS A 55 -17.13 -3.29 1.99
N ILE A 56 -17.86 -3.44 0.88
CA ILE A 56 -17.30 -3.62 -0.46
C ILE A 56 -17.46 -2.31 -1.22
N THR A 57 -16.35 -1.73 -1.68
CA THR A 57 -16.35 -0.55 -2.56
C THR A 57 -15.95 -0.97 -3.98
N VAL A 58 -16.86 -0.76 -4.93
CA VAL A 58 -16.58 -1.01 -6.35
C VAL A 58 -15.88 0.20 -6.95
N VAL A 59 -14.70 0.00 -7.53
CA VAL A 59 -13.85 1.02 -8.14
C VAL A 59 -13.71 0.80 -9.65
N LYS A 60 -13.65 1.87 -10.43
CA LYS A 60 -13.67 1.76 -11.89
C LYS A 60 -12.35 1.20 -12.45
N ASN A 61 -12.42 0.20 -13.33
CA ASN A 61 -11.23 -0.46 -13.91
C ASN A 61 -10.28 0.52 -14.61
N LYS A 62 -10.83 1.61 -15.18
CA LYS A 62 -10.08 2.74 -15.76
C LYS A 62 -8.96 3.27 -14.87
N TYR A 63 -9.05 3.12 -13.54
CA TYR A 63 -8.05 3.59 -12.60
C TYR A 63 -6.77 2.74 -12.59
N PHE A 64 -6.85 1.47 -12.97
CA PHE A 64 -5.74 0.51 -12.92
C PHE A 64 -5.06 0.27 -14.28
N GLU A 65 -5.80 0.45 -15.38
CA GLU A 65 -5.33 0.15 -16.76
C GLU A 65 -4.08 0.92 -17.21
N ARG A 66 -3.89 2.15 -16.73
CA ARG A 66 -2.72 2.96 -17.10
C ARG A 66 -2.41 4.02 -16.04
N PRO A 67 -1.17 4.08 -15.53
CA PRO A 67 -0.73 5.16 -14.64
C PRO A 67 -1.00 6.53 -15.27
N SER A 68 -1.76 7.36 -14.57
CA SER A 68 -2.05 8.74 -14.97
C SER A 68 -2.58 9.55 -13.78
N GLY A 69 -2.84 10.84 -13.98
CA GLY A 69 -3.43 11.71 -12.96
C GLY A 69 -4.76 11.22 -12.35
N ARG A 70 -5.43 10.25 -12.99
CA ARG A 70 -6.63 9.57 -12.44
C ARG A 70 -6.38 8.84 -11.11
N ILE A 71 -5.11 8.67 -10.68
CA ILE A 71 -4.79 8.15 -9.35
C ILE A 71 -5.40 9.00 -8.22
N THR A 72 -5.55 10.31 -8.40
CA THR A 72 -6.18 11.18 -7.40
C THR A 72 -7.69 10.94 -7.32
N GLU A 73 -8.37 10.65 -8.44
CA GLU A 73 -9.76 10.18 -8.44
C GLU A 73 -9.88 8.85 -7.67
N LEU A 74 -8.98 7.88 -7.91
CA LEU A 74 -8.98 6.59 -7.21
C LEU A 74 -8.80 6.78 -5.69
N LEU A 75 -7.83 7.58 -5.27
CA LEU A 75 -7.61 7.90 -3.85
C LEU A 75 -8.84 8.59 -3.24
N THR A 76 -9.52 9.46 -3.99
CA THR A 76 -10.75 10.14 -3.56
C THR A 76 -11.93 9.18 -3.42
N GLU A 77 -12.07 8.18 -4.30
CA GLU A 77 -13.08 7.12 -4.16
C GLU A 77 -12.77 6.21 -2.97
N ILE A 78 -11.52 5.76 -2.85
CA ILE A 78 -11.05 4.89 -1.77
C ILE A 78 -11.24 5.57 -0.40
N ALA A 79 -10.96 6.87 -0.29
CA ALA A 79 -11.10 7.63 0.96
C ALA A 79 -12.52 7.61 1.54
N LYS A 80 -13.57 7.50 0.71
CA LYS A 80 -14.97 7.45 1.16
C LYS A 80 -15.33 6.15 1.90
N ALA A 81 -14.56 5.08 1.67
CA ALA A 81 -14.81 3.78 2.26
C ALA A 81 -14.23 3.64 3.68
N PHE A 82 -13.25 4.47 4.03
CA PHE A 82 -12.71 4.50 5.38
C PHE A 82 -13.70 5.19 6.32
N PRO A 83 -13.77 4.77 7.60
CA PRO A 83 -14.52 5.53 8.59
C PRO A 83 -13.97 6.96 8.67
N ALA A 84 -14.85 7.95 8.74
CA ALA A 84 -14.45 9.32 9.02
C ALA A 84 -13.62 9.33 10.31
N GLU A 85 -12.41 9.90 10.25
CA GLU A 85 -11.52 10.04 11.40
C GLU A 85 -12.33 10.77 12.51
N LYS A 86 -12.65 10.06 13.59
CA LYS A 86 -13.07 10.73 14.83
C LYS A 86 -11.89 11.61 15.21
N PRO A 87 -12.09 12.90 15.58
CA PRO A 87 -11.00 13.72 16.04
C PRO A 87 -10.40 13.04 17.27
N GLU A 88 -9.18 12.54 17.14
CA GLU A 88 -8.43 12.04 18.28
C GLU A 88 -8.24 13.21 19.23
N THR A 89 -8.81 13.11 20.43
CA THR A 89 -8.45 14.00 21.54
C THR A 89 -6.96 13.82 21.77
N ALA A 90 -6.19 14.84 21.40
CA ALA A 90 -4.74 14.84 21.48
C ALA A 90 -4.28 14.51 22.91
N SER A 91 -3.84 13.27 23.13
CA SER A 91 -3.22 12.87 24.38
C SER A 91 -1.78 13.38 24.38
N SER A 92 -1.59 14.45 25.14
CA SER A 92 -0.36 15.19 25.42
C SER A 92 0.96 14.44 25.19
N LYS A 93 1.77 15.01 24.29
CA LYS A 93 3.23 14.87 24.22
C LYS A 93 3.85 15.09 25.60
N THR A 94 4.67 14.15 26.07
CA THR A 94 5.75 14.47 27.01
C THR A 94 7.07 14.19 26.32
N GLU A 95 7.74 15.27 25.96
CA GLU A 95 9.08 15.31 25.41
C GLU A 95 10.07 15.18 26.57
N SER A 96 11.07 14.32 26.44
CA SER A 96 12.18 14.25 27.40
C SER A 96 13.47 14.06 26.61
N THR A 97 13.98 15.20 26.15
CA THR A 97 15.35 15.36 25.67
C THR A 97 16.30 15.12 26.84
N ASP A 98 17.20 14.16 26.70
CA ASP A 98 18.43 14.14 27.49
C ASP A 98 19.60 13.85 26.55
N ASN A 99 20.26 14.92 26.09
CA ASN A 99 21.47 14.83 25.31
C ASN A 99 22.63 14.51 26.24
N LYS A 100 23.34 13.39 26.01
CA LYS A 100 24.73 13.28 26.45
C LYS A 100 25.64 12.74 25.36
N GLU A 101 26.46 13.64 24.87
CA GLU A 101 27.53 13.43 23.90
C GLU A 101 28.72 12.66 24.51
N SER A 102 29.33 11.79 23.70
CA SER A 102 30.76 11.46 23.85
C SER A 102 31.35 11.00 22.52
N ASN A 103 32.15 11.87 21.90
CA ASN A 103 32.94 11.56 20.70
C ASN A 103 33.92 10.40 20.93
N LYS A 104 34.12 9.56 19.90
CA LYS A 104 35.50 9.25 19.50
C LYS A 104 35.63 8.94 18.01
N GLU A 105 36.26 9.89 17.35
CA GLU A 105 36.80 9.88 16.00
C GLU A 105 37.86 8.76 15.81
N ASN A 106 37.86 8.12 14.63
CA ASN A 106 39.10 7.70 13.99
C ASN A 106 38.94 7.69 12.46
N SER A 107 39.85 8.36 11.78
CA SER A 107 39.74 8.76 10.39
C SER A 107 40.51 7.80 9.46
N LYS A 108 40.02 7.63 8.24
CA LYS A 108 40.89 7.54 7.05
C LYS A 108 40.14 7.72 5.73
N GLU A 109 40.44 8.85 5.08
CA GLU A 109 40.49 8.97 3.62
C GLU A 109 41.66 8.09 3.09
N THR A 110 41.92 7.80 1.81
CA THR A 110 41.60 8.39 0.49
C THR A 110 41.76 7.24 -0.57
N GLU A 111 41.45 7.28 -1.87
CA GLU A 111 41.00 8.30 -2.84
C GLU A 111 40.26 7.62 -4.04
N ASN A 112 39.85 8.42 -5.03
CA ASN A 112 39.57 8.16 -6.46
C ASN A 112 39.85 6.78 -7.10
N SER A 113 38.91 6.36 -7.97
CA SER A 113 39.15 6.39 -9.44
C SER A 113 37.88 6.23 -10.29
N LYS A 114 37.54 7.31 -11.04
CA LYS A 114 37.01 7.38 -12.42
C LYS A 114 35.93 6.37 -12.89
N PRO A 115 34.76 6.83 -13.40
CA PRO A 115 33.91 6.03 -14.27
C PRO A 115 34.47 5.98 -15.70
N GLU A 116 34.61 4.79 -16.29
CA GLU A 116 34.96 4.67 -17.71
C GLU A 116 33.69 4.66 -18.58
N SER A 117 33.56 5.68 -19.40
CA SER A 117 32.62 5.72 -20.52
C SER A 117 33.17 4.91 -21.69
N VAL A 118 32.34 4.07 -22.31
CA VAL A 118 32.59 3.55 -23.67
C VAL A 118 31.31 3.66 -24.52
N SER A 119 31.19 4.81 -25.16
CA SER A 119 30.70 4.95 -26.55
C SER A 119 31.94 4.78 -27.44
N SER A 120 31.93 4.25 -28.67
CA SER A 120 30.88 3.88 -29.64
C SER A 120 31.37 2.65 -30.45
N ASP A 121 30.55 2.02 -31.30
CA ASP A 121 30.58 2.27 -32.77
C ASP A 121 29.61 1.39 -33.58
N VAL A 122 29.56 1.62 -34.90
CA VAL A 122 28.50 1.21 -35.83
C VAL A 122 29.01 0.27 -36.95
N SER A 123 28.07 -0.37 -37.66
CA SER A 123 28.25 -1.22 -38.87
C SER A 123 28.56 -2.71 -38.55
N GLU A 124 28.15 -3.67 -39.38
CA GLU A 124 27.74 -3.62 -40.81
C GLU A 124 26.44 -4.40 -41.08
#